data_AF-A0A4D6LTJ0-F1
#
_entry.id   AF-A0A4D6LTJ0-F1
#
_cell.length_a   1.000
_cell.length_b   1.000
_cell.length_c   1.000
_cell.angle_alpha   90.00
_cell.angle_beta   90.00
_cell.angle_gamma   90.00
#
_symmetry.space_group_name_H-M   'P 1'
#
loop_
_entity.id
_entity.type
_entity.pdbx_description
1 polymer ?
#
loop_
_entity_poly.entity_id
_entity_poly.type
_entity_poly.pdbx_seq_one_letter_code
_entity_poly.pdbx_strand_id
1 'polypeptide(L)' 'MLNFSIAYGKTLVGLSRVWKVFVKEARRTVDLWYNDRKEVLKWQEERKKEAYEFQRVHTLLGRARRFP' A
#
# COMPACT_ATOMS: atom_id res chain seq x y z
N MET A 1 13.53 -2.43 3.66
CA MET A 1 12.54 -1.57 4.36
C MET A 1 11.41 -1.05 3.45
N LEU A 2 11.69 -0.63 2.21
CA LEU A 2 10.67 -0.09 1.30
C LEU A 2 9.52 -1.07 1.02
N ASN A 3 9.85 -2.28 0.55
CA ASN A 3 8.84 -3.28 0.17
C ASN A 3 7.89 -3.62 1.33
N PHE A 4 8.44 -3.84 2.54
CA PHE A 4 7.60 -4.05 3.73
C PHE A 4 6.76 -2.81 4.07
N SER A 5 7.34 -1.61 3.97
CA SER A 5 6.58 -0.38 4.23
C SER A 5 5.40 -0.22 3.27
N ILE A 6 5.57 -0.60 2.00
CA ILE A 6 4.49 -0.60 1.00
C ILE A 6 3.47 -1.70 1.29
N ALA A 7 3.92 -2.93 1.57
CA ALA A 7 3.04 -4.07 1.83
C ALA A 7 2.13 -3.86 3.05
N TYR A 8 2.62 -3.20 4.10
CA TYR A 8 1.85 -2.86 5.30
C TYR A 8 1.10 -1.53 5.20
N GLY A 9 1.08 -0.88 4.03
CA GLY A 9 0.32 0.36 3.81
C GLY A 9 0.85 1.57 4.59
N LYS A 10 2.16 1.63 4.85
CA LYS A 10 2.77 2.75 5.58
C LYS A 10 2.61 4.04 4.81
N THR A 11 2.23 5.11 5.52
CA THR A 11 2.07 6.44 4.91
C THR A 11 3.42 7.04 4.49
N LEU A 12 3.41 7.95 3.51
CA LEU A 12 4.61 8.67 3.05
C LEU A 12 5.30 9.44 4.19
N VAL A 13 4.53 10.01 5.11
CA VAL A 13 5.05 10.68 6.32
C VAL A 13 5.72 9.68 7.26
N GLY A 14 5.10 8.51 7.47
CA GLY A 14 5.70 7.45 8.28
C GLY A 14 6.97 6.88 7.65
N LEU A 15 7.01 6.78 6.32
CA LEU A 15 8.19 6.34 5.58
C LEU A 15 9.32 7.35 5.68
N SER A 16 9.03 8.64 5.46
CA SER A 16 10.03 9.71 5.50
C SER A 16 10.70 9.83 6.86
N ARG A 17 9.94 9.66 7.96
CA ARG A 17 10.46 9.64 9.34
C ARG A 17 11.46 8.51 9.57
N VAL A 18 11.19 7.32 9.04
CA VAL A 18 12.06 6.14 9.24
C VAL A 18 13.33 6.22 8.40
N TRP A 19 13.26 6.86 7.24
CA TRP A 19 14.42 7.04 6.36
C TRP A 19 15.19 8.32 6.61
N LYS A 20 14.66 9.21 7.47
CA LYS A 20 15.24 10.53 7.75
C LYS A 20 15.43 11.38 6.49
N VAL A 21 14.43 11.34 5.61
CA VAL A 21 14.39 12.09 4.34
C VAL A 21 13.19 13.02 4.31
N PHE A 22 13.16 13.97 3.38
CA PHE A 22 11.99 14.81 3.17
C PHE A 22 10.82 13.99 2.61
N VAL A 23 9.58 14.38 2.94
CA VAL A 23 8.37 13.73 2.43
C VAL A 23 8.35 13.72 0.90
N LYS A 24 8.89 14.76 0.25
CA LYS A 24 9.01 14.86 -1.21
C LYS A 24 9.94 13.79 -1.80
N GLU A 25 11.03 13.48 -1.13
CA GLU A 25 12.00 12.45 -1.56
C GLU A 25 11.44 11.05 -1.35
N ALA A 26 10.78 10.81 -0.21
CA ALA A 26 10.08 9.56 0.05
C ALA A 26 8.98 9.32 -0.99
N ARG A 27 8.21 10.36 -1.35
CA ARG A 27 7.22 10.31 -2.42
C ARG A 27 7.85 9.92 -3.75
N ARG A 28 8.89 10.65 -4.20
CA ARG A 28 9.59 10.37 -5.46
C ARG A 28 10.08 8.92 -5.52
N THR A 29 10.61 8.40 -4.43
CA THR A 29 11.10 7.02 -4.34
C THR A 29 9.96 6.00 -4.48
N VAL A 30 8.84 6.25 -3.81
CA VAL A 30 7.65 5.39 -3.90
C VAL A 30 7.02 5.45 -5.30
N ASP A 31 6.98 6.63 -5.91
CA ASP A 31 6.44 6.81 -7.27
C ASP A 31 7.26 6.05 -8.30
N LEU A 32 8.60 6.12 -8.24
CA LEU A 32 9.48 5.33 -9.09
C LEU A 32 9.28 3.83 -8.87
N TRP A 33 9.13 3.40 -7.62
CA TRP A 33 8.92 1.99 -7.29
C TRP A 33 7.60 1.44 -7.88
N TYR A 34 6.52 2.23 -7.83
CA TYR A 34 5.23 1.86 -8.44
C TYR A 34 5.26 1.94 -9.96
N ASN A 35 6.03 2.86 -10.55
CA ASN A 35 6.17 2.93 -12.00
C ASN A 35 6.73 1.63 -12.59
N ASP A 36 7.65 0.99 -11.88
CA ASP A 36 8.23 -0.31 -12.26
C ASP A 36 7.32 -1.50 -11.91
N ARG A 37 6.31 -1.33 -11.04
CA ARG A 37 5.47 -2.40 -10.46
C ARG A 37 3.99 -2.01 -10.43
N LYS A 38 3.47 -1.67 -11.61
CA LYS A 38 2.09 -1.18 -11.78
C LYS A 38 1.05 -2.21 -11.34
N GLU A 39 1.37 -3.49 -11.43
CA GLU A 39 0.54 -4.61 -11.00
C GLU A 39 0.26 -4.58 -9.49
N VAL A 40 1.24 -4.15 -8.69
CA VAL A 40 1.07 -4.04 -7.23
C VAL A 40 0.10 -2.91 -6.90
N LEU A 41 0.26 -1.76 -7.55
CA LEU A 41 -0.63 -0.61 -7.35
C LEU A 41 -2.07 -0.98 -7.75
N LYS A 42 -2.24 -1.57 -8.94
CA LYS A 42 -3.54 -2.01 -9.45
C LYS A 42 -4.21 -2.98 -8.47
N TRP A 43 -3.47 -3.99 -8.01
CA TRP A 43 -3.98 -4.94 -7.02
C TRP A 43 -4.42 -4.25 -5.73
N GLN A 44 -3.63 -3.30 -5.20
CA GLN A 44 -4.00 -2.57 -3.98
C GLN A 44 -5.27 -1.72 -4.16
N GLU A 45 -5.44 -1.08 -5.31
CA GLU A 45 -6.63 -0.29 -5.63
C GLU A 45 -7.88 -1.18 -5.70
N GLU A 46 -7.78 -2.34 -6.34
CA GLU A 46 -8.87 -3.33 -6.39
C GLU A 46 -9.26 -3.83 -5.00
N ARG A 47 -8.29 -4.14 -4.13
CA ARG A 47 -8.58 -4.59 -2.76
C ARG A 47 -9.23 -3.48 -1.91
N LYS A 48 -8.83 -2.22 -2.10
CA LYS A 48 -9.49 -1.09 -1.45
C LYS A 48 -10.93 -0.94 -1.93
N LYS A 49 -11.16 -1.04 -3.25
CA LYS A 49 -12.50 -1.01 -3.84
C LYS A 49 -13.38 -2.13 -3.27
N GLU A 50 -12.88 -3.37 -3.23
CA GLU A 50 -13.58 -4.51 -2.62
C GLU A 50 -13.93 -4.23 -1.15
N ALA A 51 -13.01 -3.65 -0.37
CA ALA A 51 -13.26 -3.28 1.02
C ALA A 51 -14.37 -2.23 1.16
N TYR A 52 -14.41 -1.20 0.30
CA TYR A 52 -15.46 -0.17 0.33
C TYR A 52 -16.83 -0.73 -0.09
N GLU A 53 -16.87 -1.57 -1.12
CA GLU A 53 -18.12 -2.12 -1.68
C GLU A 53 -18.72 -3.20 -0.79
N PHE A 54 -17.90 -4.12 -0.26
CA PHE A 54 -18.38 -5.30 0.46
C PHE A 54 -18.13 -5.25 1.97
N GLN A 55 -17.45 -4.21 2.48
CA GLN A 55 -17.02 -4.10 3.89
C GLN A 55 -16.19 -5.30 4.37
N ARG A 56 -15.55 -6.00 3.43
CA ARG A 56 -14.67 -7.13 3.69
C ARG A 56 -13.71 -7.40 2.53
N VAL A 57 -12.57 -8.00 2.85
CA VAL A 57 -11.63 -8.57 1.87
C VAL A 57 -11.27 -9.99 2.27
N HIS A 58 -10.73 -10.77 1.34
CA HIS A 58 -10.39 -12.18 1.57
C HIS A 58 -8.89 -12.44 1.37
N THR A 59 -8.33 -13.35 2.17
CA THR A 59 -7.04 -13.97 1.87
C THR A 59 -7.16 -14.98 0.73
N LEU A 60 -6.03 -15.48 0.21
CA LEU A 60 -6.01 -16.47 -0.89
C LEU A 60 -6.84 -17.73 -0.60
N LEU A 61 -6.91 -18.16 0.66
CA LEU A 61 -7.70 -19.34 1.09
C LEU A 61 -9.07 -18.96 1.68
N GLY A 62 -9.61 -17.80 1.33
CA GLY A 62 -10.98 -17.41 1.64
C GLY A 62 -11.23 -16.87 3.05
N ARG A 63 -10.22 -16.80 3.94
CA ARG A 63 -10.38 -16.14 5.25
C ARG A 63 -10.75 -14.67 5.05
N ALA A 64 -11.91 -14.25 5.57
CA ALA A 64 -12.40 -12.88 5.47
C ALA A 64 -11.83 -11.96 6.57
N ARG A 65 -11.52 -10.72 6.20
CA ARG A 65 -11.30 -9.59 7.11
C ARG A 65 -12.40 -8.57 6.85
N ARG A 66 -13.24 -8.32 7.86
CA ARG A 66 -14.31 -7.31 7.79
C ARG A 66 -13.80 -5.95 8.24
N PHE A 67 -14.34 -4.90 7.62
CA PHE A 67 -14.12 -3.50 7.98
C PHE A 67 -15.44 -2.91 8.50
N PRO A 68 -15.40 -2.04 9.53
CA PRO A 68 -16.59 -1.42 10.11
C PRO A 68 -17.21 -0.38 9.17
#